data_AF-A0A5E6NAQ6-F1
#
_entry.id   AF-A0A5E6NAQ6-F1
#
_cell.length_a   1.000
_cell.length_b   1.000
_cell.length_c   1.000
_cell.angle_alpha   90.00
_cell.angle_beta   90.00
_cell.angle_gamma   90.00
#
_symmetry.space_group_name_H-M   'P 1'
#
loop_
_entity.id
_entity.type
_entity.pdbx_description
1 polymer ?
#
loop_
_entity_poly.entity_id
_entity_poly.type
_entity_poly.pdbx_seq_one_letter_code
_entity_poly.pdbx_strand_id
1 'polypeptide(L)'
;MYAPHKSKKTQIEDMLESPLSLLGLIQYFDGKYHFSFGSKNIPIEVVTHNINERFRNDKTVSVQNLMYGDNAFAPALKIREDELIAILEKITQKYNDYHLREDAGVFNYIKVLLPILTNI
;
A
#
# COMPACT_ATOMS: atom_id res chain seq x y z
N MET A 1 12.03 15.70 5.24
CA MET A 1 11.11 14.71 5.83
C MET A 1 11.19 13.34 5.17
N TYR A 2 10.98 13.19 3.85
CA TYR A 2 11.06 11.87 3.19
C TYR A 2 12.38 11.59 2.47
N ALA A 3 13.24 12.60 2.31
CA ALA A 3 14.50 12.47 1.61
C ALA A 3 15.57 11.84 2.53
N PRO A 4 16.33 10.85 2.04
CA PRO A 4 17.47 10.31 2.77
C PRO A 4 18.60 11.35 2.82
N HIS A 5 19.52 11.21 3.77
CA HIS A 5 20.73 12.01 3.76
C HIS A 5 21.59 11.67 2.54
N LYS A 6 22.37 12.65 2.05
CA LYS A 6 23.25 12.47 0.89
C LYS A 6 24.35 11.43 1.14
N SER A 7 24.62 11.11 2.41
CA SER A 7 25.63 10.14 2.86
C SER A 7 24.98 8.76 3.04
N LYS A 8 25.58 7.71 2.46
CA LYS A 8 25.11 6.32 2.62
C LYS A 8 25.41 5.70 4.00
N LYS A 9 26.19 6.35 4.86
CA LYS A 9 26.80 5.72 6.06
C LYS A 9 25.97 5.86 7.34
N THR A 10 24.80 6.49 7.28
CA THR A 10 24.18 7.09 8.46
C THR A 10 22.74 6.63 8.64
N GLN A 11 22.42 5.37 8.34
CA GLN A 11 21.04 4.87 8.43
C GLN A 11 20.43 5.10 9.82
N ILE A 12 21.20 4.94 10.90
CA ILE A 12 20.76 5.23 12.28
C ILE A 12 20.51 6.73 12.49
N GLU A 13 21.35 7.61 11.95
CA GLU A 13 21.16 9.06 12.06
C GLU A 13 19.93 9.49 11.26
N ASP A 14 19.70 8.90 10.08
CA ASP A 14 18.48 9.08 9.30
C ASP A 14 17.23 8.66 10.08
N MET A 15 17.29 7.60 10.90
CA MET A 15 16.18 7.19 11.79
C MET A 15 15.89 8.25 12.86
N LEU A 16 16.92 8.90 13.40
CA LEU A 16 16.81 9.84 14.51
C LEU A 16 16.41 11.25 14.02
N GLU A 17 16.99 11.70 12.91
CA GLU A 17 16.76 13.03 12.36
C GLU A 17 15.51 13.09 11.48
N SER A 18 15.20 12.03 10.75
CA SER A 18 14.09 12.02 9.80
C SER A 18 13.54 10.60 9.59
N PRO A 19 12.86 9.99 10.58
CA PRO A 19 12.42 8.58 10.53
C PRO A 19 11.55 8.24 9.31
N LEU A 20 10.83 9.22 8.76
CA LEU A 20 10.01 9.04 7.55
C LEU A 20 10.83 8.85 6.26
N SER A 21 12.13 9.12 6.28
CA SER A 21 13.05 8.79 5.18
C SER A 21 13.19 7.28 4.98
N LEU A 22 13.02 6.49 6.05
CA LEU A 22 13.11 5.03 6.03
C LEU A 22 11.99 4.37 5.22
N LEU A 23 10.91 5.10 4.93
CA LEU A 23 9.85 4.64 4.03
C LEU A 23 10.36 4.46 2.59
N GLY A 24 11.53 5.02 2.26
CA GLY A 24 12.15 4.86 0.95
C GLY A 24 11.33 5.48 -0.18
N LEU A 25 10.53 6.51 0.10
CA LEU A 25 9.67 7.17 -0.88
C LEU A 25 10.47 8.08 -1.83
N ILE A 26 11.62 8.59 -1.38
CA ILE A 26 12.52 9.45 -2.14
C ILE A 26 13.90 8.81 -2.18
N GLN A 27 14.55 8.88 -3.33
CA GLN A 27 15.94 8.49 -3.52
C GLN A 27 16.76 9.65 -4.08
N TYR A 28 18.04 9.72 -3.73
CA TYR A 28 18.99 10.65 -4.34
C TYR A 28 19.79 9.93 -5.41
N PHE A 29 19.68 10.39 -6.66
CA PHE A 29 20.36 9.83 -7.82
C PHE A 29 20.69 10.96 -8.80
N ASP A 30 21.87 10.89 -9.43
CA ASP A 30 22.32 11.89 -10.41
C ASP A 30 22.22 13.36 -9.94
N GLY A 31 22.63 13.61 -8.68
CA GLY A 31 22.61 14.96 -8.11
C GLY A 31 21.22 15.50 -7.76
N LYS A 32 20.15 14.72 -7.94
CA LYS A 32 18.76 15.15 -7.75
C LYS A 32 17.97 14.16 -6.90
N TYR A 33 16.88 14.65 -6.31
CA TYR A 33 15.94 13.82 -5.57
C TYR A 33 14.80 13.37 -6.49
N HIS A 34 14.47 12.07 -6.42
CA HIS A 34 13.44 11.43 -7.24
C HIS A 34 12.51 10.62 -6.36
N PHE A 35 11.25 10.47 -6.76
CA PHE A 35 10.39 9.45 -6.16
C PHE A 35 10.93 8.06 -6.48
N SER A 36 11.02 7.22 -5.46
CA SER A 36 11.41 5.83 -5.63
C SER A 36 10.17 4.96 -5.76
N PHE A 37 10.13 4.19 -6.85
CA PHE A 37 9.15 3.14 -7.09
C PHE A 37 9.76 1.75 -6.90
N GLY A 38 10.93 1.64 -6.23
CA GLY A 38 11.50 0.34 -5.92
C GLY A 38 10.64 -0.43 -4.91
N SER A 39 10.93 -1.73 -4.79
CA SER A 39 10.28 -2.62 -3.83
C SER A 39 10.42 -2.07 -2.41
N LYS A 40 9.29 -1.96 -1.71
CA LYS A 40 9.20 -1.49 -0.33
C LYS A 40 8.59 -2.60 0.51
N ASN A 41 9.12 -2.80 1.71
CA ASN A 41 8.54 -3.72 2.67
C ASN A 41 7.35 -3.05 3.38
N ILE A 42 6.25 -2.86 2.67
CA ILE A 42 5.04 -2.24 3.22
C ILE A 42 4.28 -3.30 4.02
N PRO A 43 3.99 -3.06 5.30
CA PRO A 43 3.19 -3.99 6.10
C PRO A 43 1.79 -4.15 5.49
N ILE A 44 1.37 -5.39 5.28
CA ILE A 44 0.07 -5.72 4.69
C ILE A 44 -1.09 -5.22 5.58
N GLU A 45 -0.85 -5.07 6.89
CA GLU A 45 -1.78 -4.52 7.86
C GLU A 45 -2.06 -3.04 7.59
N VAL A 46 -1.05 -2.26 7.19
CA VAL A 46 -1.22 -0.83 6.87
C VAL A 46 -2.10 -0.67 5.63
N VAL A 47 -1.86 -1.51 4.61
CA VAL A 47 -2.65 -1.53 3.37
C VAL A 47 -4.08 -1.96 3.65
N THR A 48 -4.27 -3.03 4.43
CA THR A 48 -5.59 -3.54 4.81
C THR A 48 -6.37 -2.51 5.65
N HIS A 49 -5.70 -1.82 6.57
CA HIS A 49 -6.30 -0.74 7.36
C HIS A 49 -6.76 0.41 6.47
N ASN A 50 -5.92 0.88 5.54
CA ASN A 50 -6.26 1.97 4.61
C ASN A 50 -7.46 1.60 3.72
N ILE A 51 -7.50 0.38 3.18
CA ILE A 51 -8.63 -0.09 2.37
C ILE A 51 -9.90 -0.10 3.23
N ASN A 52 -9.84 -0.68 4.43
CA ASN A 52 -11.01 -0.75 5.32
C ASN A 52 -11.51 0.61 5.80
N GLU A 53 -10.63 1.59 6.00
CA GLU A 53 -11.01 2.92 6.43
C GLU A 53 -11.65 3.72 5.28
N ARG A 54 -10.99 3.74 4.13
CA ARG A 54 -11.37 4.58 2.98
C ARG A 54 -12.52 4.00 2.15
N PHE A 55 -12.64 2.68 2.14
CA PHE A 55 -13.66 1.94 1.39
C PHE A 55 -14.57 1.14 2.33
N ARG A 56 -14.79 1.64 3.55
CA ARG A 56 -15.53 0.93 4.61
C ARG A 56 -16.93 0.46 4.19
N ASN A 57 -17.57 1.20 3.27
CA ASN A 57 -18.92 0.94 2.79
C ASN A 57 -18.94 0.10 1.50
N ASP A 58 -17.77 -0.12 0.88
CA ASP A 58 -17.66 -0.83 -0.38
C ASP A 58 -17.33 -2.30 -0.12
N LYS A 59 -18.14 -3.20 -0.67
CA LYS A 59 -17.86 -4.65 -0.62
C LYS A 59 -16.79 -5.06 -1.62
N THR A 60 -16.61 -4.27 -2.67
CA THR A 60 -15.68 -4.56 -3.77
C THR A 60 -15.01 -3.27 -4.20
N VAL A 61 -13.70 -3.30 -4.35
CA VAL A 61 -12.89 -2.17 -4.78
C VAL A 61 -11.94 -2.65 -5.87
N SER A 62 -11.95 -1.99 -7.02
CA SER A 62 -11.01 -2.31 -8.10
C SER A 62 -9.61 -1.80 -7.76
N VAL A 63 -8.58 -2.47 -8.27
CA VAL A 63 -7.18 -2.00 -8.18
C VAL A 63 -7.05 -0.59 -8.77
N GLN A 64 -7.79 -0.30 -9.85
CA GLN A 64 -7.84 1.04 -10.44
C GLN A 64 -8.34 2.10 -9.45
N ASN A 65 -9.36 1.81 -8.63
CA ASN A 65 -9.83 2.74 -7.61
C ASN A 65 -8.79 2.96 -6.50
N LEU A 66 -8.03 1.92 -6.15
CA LEU A 66 -6.95 2.03 -5.16
C LEU A 66 -5.75 2.86 -5.68
N MET A 67 -5.53 2.83 -7.00
CA MET A 67 -4.43 3.52 -7.69
C MET A 67 -4.78 4.95 -8.12
N TYR A 68 -5.98 5.18 -8.65
CA TYR A 68 -6.33 6.41 -9.39
C TYR A 68 -7.68 7.02 -9.01
N GLY A 69 -8.49 6.34 -8.18
CA GLY A 69 -9.78 6.85 -7.74
C GLY A 69 -9.67 7.97 -6.70
N ASP A 70 -10.81 8.58 -6.35
CA ASP A 70 -10.86 9.70 -5.40
C ASP A 70 -10.31 9.34 -4.01
N ASN A 71 -10.45 8.08 -3.60
CA ASN A 71 -9.95 7.55 -2.34
C ASN A 71 -8.60 6.81 -2.47
N ALA A 72 -7.92 6.93 -3.62
CA ALA A 72 -6.66 6.24 -3.88
C ALA A 72 -5.60 6.54 -2.81
N PHE A 73 -4.92 5.49 -2.35
CA PHE A 73 -3.83 5.61 -1.37
C PHE A 73 -2.50 5.08 -1.92
N ALA A 74 -2.53 4.21 -2.92
CA ALA A 74 -1.32 3.62 -3.49
C ALA A 74 -0.32 4.67 -4.06
N PRO A 75 -0.75 5.79 -4.67
CA PRO A 75 0.18 6.86 -5.10
C PRO A 75 0.93 7.54 -3.95
N ALA A 76 0.38 7.55 -2.74
CA ALA A 76 1.04 8.07 -1.54
C ALA A 76 2.18 7.15 -1.09
N LEU A 77 2.03 5.83 -1.31
CA LEU A 77 3.02 4.81 -1.01
C LEU A 77 4.09 4.65 -2.10
N LYS A 78 3.93 5.32 -3.25
CA LYS A 78 4.82 5.21 -4.42
C LYS A 78 5.03 3.75 -4.82
N ILE A 79 3.95 3.00 -4.87
CA ILE A 79 3.92 1.62 -5.37
C ILE A 79 3.32 1.60 -6.77
N ARG A 80 3.76 0.63 -7.57
CA ARG A 80 3.17 0.34 -8.87
C ARG A 80 1.98 -0.60 -8.73
N GLU A 81 1.22 -0.75 -9.80
CA GLU A 81 0.04 -1.61 -9.82
C GLU A 81 0.37 -3.08 -9.58
N ASP A 82 1.44 -3.60 -10.20
CA ASP A 82 1.95 -4.96 -10.00
C ASP A 82 2.33 -5.22 -8.54
N GLU A 83 2.96 -4.23 -7.89
CA GLU A 83 3.32 -4.31 -6.47
C GLU A 83 2.09 -4.29 -5.57
N LEU A 84 1.09 -3.47 -5.89
CA LEU A 84 -0.17 -3.44 -5.16
C LEU A 84 -0.88 -4.78 -5.27
N ILE A 85 -0.98 -5.36 -6.47
CA ILE A 85 -1.58 -6.69 -6.69
C ILE A 85 -0.87 -7.74 -5.83
N ALA A 86 0.46 -7.80 -5.86
CA ALA A 86 1.23 -8.74 -5.05
C ALA A 86 1.02 -8.54 -3.53
N ILE A 87 0.80 -7.31 -3.07
CA ILE A 87 0.43 -7.04 -1.68
C ILE A 87 -0.98 -7.56 -1.37
N LEU A 88 -1.95 -7.32 -2.26
CA LEU A 88 -3.32 -7.79 -2.09
C LEU A 88 -3.38 -9.32 -2.05
N GLU A 89 -2.60 -10.01 -2.88
CA GLU A 89 -2.47 -11.47 -2.83
C GLU A 89 -1.99 -11.95 -1.45
N LYS A 90 -0.95 -11.33 -0.89
CA LYS A 90 -0.47 -11.65 0.46
C LYS A 90 -1.54 -11.42 1.52
N ILE A 91 -2.36 -10.38 1.37
CA ILE A 91 -3.49 -10.10 2.27
C ILE A 91 -4.51 -11.24 2.19
N THR A 92 -4.91 -11.66 0.98
CA THR A 92 -5.87 -12.77 0.79
C THR A 92 -5.35 -14.12 1.26
N GLN A 93 -4.03 -14.34 1.22
CA GLN A 93 -3.41 -15.55 1.76
C GLN A 93 -3.40 -15.56 3.29
N LYS A 94 -3.29 -14.39 3.93
CA LYS A 94 -3.26 -14.26 5.39
C LYS A 94 -4.65 -14.21 6.01
N TYR A 95 -5.60 -13.57 5.34
CA TYR A 95 -6.92 -13.25 5.89
C TYR A 95 -8.01 -13.82 4.98
N ASN A 96 -8.82 -14.73 5.52
CA ASN A 96 -9.89 -15.41 4.78
C ASN A 96 -11.06 -14.48 4.40
N ASP A 97 -11.15 -13.31 5.03
CA ASP A 97 -12.21 -12.32 4.80
C ASP A 97 -12.04 -11.55 3.48
N TYR A 98 -10.98 -11.82 2.72
CA TYR A 98 -10.69 -11.11 1.48
C TYR A 98 -10.42 -12.06 0.32
N HIS A 99 -10.84 -11.62 -0.87
CA HIS A 99 -10.56 -12.31 -2.12
C HIS A 99 -10.07 -11.33 -3.17
N LEU A 100 -9.19 -11.82 -4.04
CA LEU A 100 -8.78 -11.12 -5.24
C LEU A 100 -9.36 -11.87 -6.44
N ARG A 101 -10.08 -11.17 -7.31
CA ARG A 101 -10.66 -11.72 -8.53
C ARG A 101 -10.27 -10.86 -9.71
N GLU A 102 -9.89 -11.47 -10.82
CA GLU A 102 -9.77 -10.81 -12.10
C GLU A 102 -11.09 -10.91 -12.87
N ASP A 103 -11.62 -9.79 -13.34
CA ASP A 103 -12.80 -9.73 -14.21
C ASP A 103 -12.53 -8.79 -15.37
N ALA A 104 -12.68 -9.29 -16.61
CA ALA A 104 -12.39 -8.56 -17.85
C ALA A 104 -11.02 -7.84 -17.88
N GLY A 105 -9.98 -8.45 -17.30
CA GLY A 105 -8.64 -7.86 -17.22
C GLY A 105 -8.46 -6.81 -16.10
N VAL A 106 -9.43 -6.66 -15.21
CA VAL A 106 -9.37 -5.77 -14.05
C VAL A 106 -9.36 -6.58 -12.76
N PHE A 107 -8.34 -6.37 -11.94
CA PHE A 107 -8.27 -6.96 -10.61
C PHE A 107 -9.21 -6.22 -9.63
N ASN A 108 -10.04 -7.00 -8.95
CA ASN A 108 -11.00 -6.56 -7.96
C ASN A 108 -10.70 -7.19 -6.60
N TYR A 109 -10.55 -6.34 -5.60
CA TYR A 109 -10.41 -6.73 -4.20
C TYR A 109 -11.78 -6.75 -3.53
N ILE A 110 -12.15 -7.91 -2.98
CA ILE A 110 -13.48 -8.17 -2.45
C ILE A 110 -13.36 -8.41 -0.95
N LYS A 111 -14.13 -7.68 -0.15
CA LYS A 111 -14.30 -7.89 1.27
C LYS A 111 -15.51 -8.76 1.52
N VAL A 112 -15.29 -9.95 2.08
CA VAL A 112 -16.36 -10.81 2.59
C VAL A 112 -16.77 -10.27 3.94
N LEU A 113 -17.94 -9.64 4.01
CA LEU A 113 -18.60 -9.44 5.29
C LEU A 113 -19.02 -10.83 5.76
N LEU A 114 -18.31 -11.38 6.75
CA LEU A 114 -18.88 -12.47 7.54
C LEU A 114 -20.29 -12.03 7.96
N PRO A 115 -21.32 -12.86 7.76
CA PRO A 115 -22.64 -12.53 8.28
C PRO A 115 -22.44 -12.26 9.77
N ILE A 116 -22.75 -11.04 10.19
CA ILE A 116 -22.92 -10.75 11.59
C ILE A 116 -23.94 -11.79 12.03
N LEU A 117 -23.54 -12.74 12.87
CA LEU A 117 -24.48 -13.60 13.55
C LEU A 117 -25.36 -12.66 14.38
N THR A 118 -26.44 -12.17 13.78
CA THR A 118 -27.56 -11.55 14.47
C THR A 118 -28.23 -12.68 15.25
N ASN A 119 -27.64 -13.02 16.38
CA ASN A 119 -28.27 -13.77 17.45
C ASN A 119 -28.42 -12.82 18.63
N ILE A 120 -29.51 -12.03 18.59
CA ILE A 120 -30.27 -11.62 19.77
C ILE A 120 -31.74 -11.78 19.41
#